data_AF-A0A1X0NRG2-F1
#
_entry.id   AF-A0A1X0NRG2-F1
#
_cell.length_a   1.000
_cell.length_b   1.000
_cell.length_c   1.000
_cell.angle_alpha   90.00
_cell.angle_beta   90.00
_cell.angle_gamma   90.00
#
_symmetry.space_group_name_H-M   'P 1'
#
loop_
_entity.id
_entity.type
_entity.pdbx_description
1 polymer ?
#
loop_
_entity_poly.entity_id
_entity_poly.type
_entity_poly.pdbx_seq_one_letter_code
_entity_poly.pdbx_strand_id
1 'polypeptide(L)'
;MNEEEEFAGLEHTHGEAMTRREGKNDPDQPPAVRARVEVVPQPKWTSNSRVREVLLDGLNLLETPKLNDFLRNNVGGRGVVDSNENVTMEAFVVKPDMYIQDKEMIRFITALPAYERIRENMGILREKVRVLNEVAYNLEKAGVYSLQQWDEFTDKESILLMARGILNAALN
;
A
#
# COMPACT_ATOMS: atom_id res chain seq x y z
N MET A 1 3.44 -6.55 70.06
CA MET A 1 4.45 -6.15 71.05
C MET A 1 5.76 -6.03 70.30
N ASN A 2 6.37 -4.86 70.39
CA ASN A 2 7.69 -4.55 69.84
C ASN A 2 8.80 -5.18 70.72
N GLU A 3 10.03 -4.98 70.25
CA GLU A 3 11.33 -5.15 70.95
C GLU A 3 11.88 -6.58 70.89
N GLU A 4 13.14 -6.85 70.62
CA GLU A 4 14.38 -6.07 70.45
C GLU A 4 15.43 -7.09 69.93
N GLU A 5 16.33 -6.72 69.01
CA GLU A 5 17.81 -6.63 69.21
C GLU A 5 18.48 -7.95 69.59
N GLU A 6 19.65 -8.38 69.14
CA GLU A 6 20.91 -7.79 68.65
C GLU A 6 21.82 -9.05 68.43
N PHE A 7 22.86 -9.13 67.61
CA PHE A 7 24.16 -8.49 67.72
C PHE A 7 25.12 -9.16 66.71
N ALA A 8 26.08 -8.36 66.22
CA ALA A 8 27.47 -8.72 65.88
C ALA A 8 27.72 -9.84 64.83
N GLY A 9 28.35 -9.59 63.69
CA GLY A 9 29.72 -9.10 63.52
C GLY A 9 30.49 -10.20 62.75
N LEU A 10 30.59 -10.08 61.41
CA LEU A 10 31.80 -9.66 60.65
C LEU A 10 33.04 -10.56 60.84
N GLU A 11 33.40 -11.28 59.76
CA GLU A 11 34.74 -11.49 59.16
C GLU A 11 34.59 -12.56 58.03
N HIS A 12 34.77 -12.32 56.72
CA HIS A 12 35.97 -11.93 55.93
C HIS A 12 37.20 -12.77 56.30
N THR A 13 37.81 -13.66 55.51
CA THR A 13 38.22 -13.60 54.09
C THR A 13 38.77 -14.98 53.66
N HIS A 14 38.48 -15.41 52.43
CA HIS A 14 39.44 -15.64 51.31
C HIS A 14 40.33 -16.90 51.36
N GLY A 15 40.27 -17.69 50.27
CA GLY A 15 41.23 -18.75 49.98
C GLY A 15 40.70 -19.77 48.96
N GLU A 16 40.75 -19.41 47.68
CA GLU A 16 40.35 -20.23 46.53
C GLU A 16 41.35 -21.35 46.18
N ALA A 17 40.86 -22.26 45.31
CA ALA A 17 41.57 -23.14 44.36
C ALA A 17 41.97 -24.53 44.88
N MET A 18 41.64 -25.67 44.26
CA MET A 18 41.02 -26.00 42.96
C MET A 18 40.29 -27.34 43.08
N THR A 19 39.28 -27.58 42.23
CA THR A 19 39.27 -28.80 41.41
C THR A 19 38.34 -28.64 40.22
N ARG A 20 38.98 -28.55 39.05
CA ARG A 20 38.52 -28.92 37.72
C ARG A 20 37.25 -29.79 37.72
N ARG A 21 36.16 -29.26 37.16
CA ARG A 21 35.12 -30.08 36.52
C ARG A 21 34.87 -29.55 35.12
N GLU A 22 35.56 -30.17 34.17
CA GLU A 22 35.09 -30.27 32.79
C GLU A 22 33.74 -31.00 32.79
N GLY A 23 32.83 -30.53 31.94
CA GLY A 23 31.71 -31.33 31.45
C GLY A 23 30.36 -30.99 32.05
N LYS A 24 29.69 -30.02 31.42
CA LYS A 24 28.55 -30.34 30.54
C LYS A 24 28.19 -29.08 29.76
N ASN A 25 28.37 -29.13 28.45
CA ASN A 25 27.63 -28.27 27.54
C ASN A 25 26.16 -28.63 27.77
N ASP A 26 25.46 -27.76 28.49
CA ASP A 26 24.02 -27.86 28.67
C ASP A 26 23.39 -27.41 27.34
N PRO A 27 22.76 -28.31 26.56
CA PRO A 27 22.20 -27.95 25.26
C PRO A 27 20.93 -27.10 25.38
N ASP A 28 20.50 -26.79 26.61
CA ASP A 28 19.23 -26.13 26.92
C ASP A 28 19.35 -24.65 27.32
N GLN A 29 20.52 -24.02 27.12
CA GLN A 29 20.60 -22.56 27.23
C GLN A 29 19.88 -21.93 26.02
N PRO A 30 18.75 -21.22 26.20
CA PRO A 30 18.07 -20.59 25.09
C PRO A 30 19.01 -19.54 24.49
N PRO A 31 19.13 -19.43 23.16
CA PRO A 31 19.95 -18.41 22.54
C PRO A 31 19.54 -17.05 23.10
N ALA A 32 20.51 -16.26 23.56
CA ALA A 32 20.27 -14.86 23.91
C ALA A 32 19.41 -14.25 22.80
N VAL A 33 18.24 -13.72 23.18
CA VAL A 33 17.27 -13.12 22.27
C VAL A 33 18.03 -12.02 21.52
N ARG A 34 18.48 -12.33 20.29
CA ARG A 34 19.01 -11.32 19.39
C ARG A 34 17.88 -10.32 19.24
N ALA A 35 18.12 -9.09 19.70
CA ALA A 35 17.23 -7.98 19.49
C ALA A 35 16.75 -8.07 18.03
N ARG A 36 15.44 -8.22 17.85
CA ARG A 36 14.84 -8.17 16.52
C ARG A 36 15.28 -6.83 15.95
N VAL A 37 16.15 -6.85 14.96
CA VAL A 37 16.38 -5.69 14.12
C VAL A 37 15.00 -5.39 13.53
N GLU A 38 14.34 -4.36 14.03
CA GLU A 38 13.23 -3.74 13.31
C GLU A 38 13.82 -3.37 11.96
N VAL A 39 13.46 -4.14 10.94
CA VAL A 39 13.67 -3.74 9.55
C VAL A 39 12.85 -2.47 9.41
N VAL A 40 13.51 -1.32 9.55
CA VAL A 40 12.92 -0.03 9.26
C VAL A 40 12.33 -0.16 7.86
N PRO A 41 11.00 0.04 7.68
CA PRO A 41 10.41 -0.04 6.36
C PRO A 41 11.20 0.89 5.44
N GLN A 42 11.78 0.34 4.37
CA GLN A 42 12.47 1.19 3.42
C GLN A 42 11.46 2.18 2.84
N PRO A 43 11.83 3.46 2.67
CA PRO A 43 10.99 4.42 1.96
C PRO A 43 10.57 3.81 0.62
N LYS A 44 9.28 3.87 0.30
CA LYS A 44 8.75 3.38 -0.98
C LYS A 44 9.42 4.08 -2.18
N TRP A 45 9.84 5.32 -1.97
CA TRP A 45 10.43 6.18 -2.98
C TRP A 45 11.82 6.63 -2.56
N THR A 46 12.66 6.88 -3.55
CA THR A 46 14.04 7.37 -3.36
C THR A 46 14.21 8.69 -4.10
N SER A 47 15.29 9.42 -3.84
CA SER A 47 15.60 10.67 -4.57
C SER A 47 15.63 10.48 -6.10
N ASN A 48 16.01 9.28 -6.56
CA ASN A 48 16.05 8.92 -7.99
C ASN A 48 14.70 8.45 -8.55
N SER A 49 13.67 8.29 -7.73
CA SER A 49 12.34 7.88 -8.19
C SER A 49 11.76 8.91 -9.15
N ARG A 50 11.17 8.42 -10.24
CA ARG A 50 10.67 9.29 -11.31
C ARG A 50 9.38 9.98 -10.88
N VAL A 51 9.30 11.28 -11.09
CA VAL A 51 8.12 12.11 -10.77
C VAL A 51 6.85 11.53 -11.40
N ARG A 52 6.92 11.09 -12.66
CA ARG A 52 5.80 10.46 -13.36
C ARG A 52 5.31 9.19 -12.64
N GLU A 53 6.23 8.35 -12.17
CA GLU A 53 5.87 7.10 -11.50
C GLU A 53 5.24 7.38 -10.14
N VAL A 54 5.77 8.34 -9.39
CA VAL A 54 5.22 8.78 -8.11
C VAL A 54 3.81 9.38 -8.28
N LEU A 55 3.60 10.23 -9.29
CA LEU A 55 2.30 10.86 -9.57
C LEU A 55 1.22 9.86 -9.99
N LEU A 56 1.61 8.79 -10.69
CA LEU A 56 0.68 7.81 -11.26
C LEU A 56 0.56 6.54 -10.40
N ASP A 57 1.30 6.47 -9.31
CA ASP A 57 1.28 5.35 -8.39
C ASP A 57 -0.13 5.09 -7.84
N GLY A 58 -0.52 3.82 -7.85
CA GLY A 58 -1.85 3.37 -7.41
C GLY A 58 -3.01 3.77 -8.33
N LEU A 59 -2.78 4.49 -9.43
CA LEU A 59 -3.85 4.87 -10.37
C LEU A 59 -4.11 3.84 -11.48
N ASN A 60 -3.28 2.80 -11.58
CA ASN A 60 -3.43 1.72 -12.57
C ASN A 60 -4.43 0.63 -12.14
N LEU A 61 -5.03 0.72 -10.95
CA LEU A 61 -5.77 -0.37 -10.30
C LEU A 61 -7.24 -0.02 -10.06
N LEU A 62 -7.99 0.28 -11.13
CA LEU A 62 -9.41 -0.06 -11.07
C LEU A 62 -9.54 -1.57 -11.22
N GLU A 63 -9.26 -2.29 -10.13
CA GLU A 63 -9.84 -3.62 -9.95
C GLU A 63 -11.36 -3.43 -9.80
N THR A 64 -12.02 -3.15 -10.91
CA THR A 64 -13.48 -3.18 -10.96
C THR A 64 -13.93 -4.63 -10.77
N PRO A 65 -15.09 -4.85 -10.12
CA PRO A 65 -15.61 -6.20 -9.94
C PRO A 65 -15.77 -6.89 -11.29
N LYS A 66 -15.69 -8.23 -11.30
CA LYS A 66 -16.01 -9.00 -12.50
C LYS A 66 -17.49 -8.81 -12.87
N LEU A 67 -17.78 -8.82 -14.16
CA LEU A 67 -19.13 -8.68 -14.69
C LEU A 67 -20.05 -9.75 -14.09
N ASN A 68 -19.62 -11.02 -14.10
CA ASN A 68 -20.43 -12.09 -13.54
C ASN A 68 -20.71 -11.91 -12.04
N ASP A 69 -19.76 -11.41 -11.26
CA ASP A 69 -19.96 -11.14 -9.84
C ASP A 69 -20.90 -9.96 -9.62
N PHE A 70 -20.75 -8.90 -10.42
CA PHE A 70 -21.70 -7.79 -10.43
C PHE A 70 -23.12 -8.28 -10.74
N LEU A 71 -23.29 -9.16 -11.73
CA LEU A 71 -24.60 -9.69 -12.11
C LEU A 71 -25.22 -10.57 -11.03
N ARG A 72 -24.43 -11.43 -10.39
CA ARG A 72 -24.86 -12.23 -9.23
C ARG A 72 -25.36 -11.35 -8.10
N ASN A 73 -24.61 -10.29 -7.79
CA ASN A 73 -24.89 -9.42 -6.65
C ASN A 73 -26.04 -8.43 -6.87
N ASN A 74 -26.29 -8.01 -8.12
CA ASN A 74 -27.24 -6.92 -8.39
C ASN A 74 -28.47 -7.32 -9.20
N VAL A 75 -28.42 -8.43 -9.96
CA VAL A 75 -29.54 -8.87 -10.83
C VAL A 75 -29.88 -10.35 -10.65
N GLY A 76 -29.48 -10.95 -9.53
CA GLY A 76 -29.80 -12.35 -9.19
C GLY A 76 -29.14 -13.36 -10.12
N GLY A 77 -27.99 -13.01 -10.71
CA GLY A 77 -27.24 -13.90 -11.61
C GLY A 77 -27.81 -14.01 -13.02
N ARG A 78 -28.84 -13.23 -13.36
CA ARG A 78 -29.31 -13.14 -14.75
C ARG A 78 -28.16 -12.69 -15.66
N GLY A 79 -28.03 -13.31 -16.83
CA GLY A 79 -27.02 -13.00 -17.86
C GLY A 79 -25.57 -13.40 -17.50
N VAL A 80 -25.37 -14.12 -16.40
CA VAL A 80 -24.08 -14.77 -16.10
C VAL A 80 -23.83 -15.87 -17.13
N VAL A 81 -22.63 -15.85 -17.72
CA VAL A 81 -22.16 -16.86 -18.67
C VAL A 81 -20.67 -17.14 -18.43
N ASP A 82 -20.23 -18.37 -18.66
CA ASP A 82 -18.85 -18.79 -18.39
C ASP A 82 -17.82 -17.98 -19.21
N SER A 83 -18.19 -17.57 -20.43
CA SER A 83 -17.33 -16.73 -21.28
C SER A 83 -17.03 -15.34 -20.68
N ASN A 84 -17.85 -14.88 -19.73
CA ASN A 84 -17.71 -13.58 -19.07
C ASN A 84 -17.04 -13.66 -17.69
N GLU A 85 -16.52 -14.83 -17.28
CA GLU A 85 -15.93 -15.04 -15.95
C GLU A 85 -14.81 -14.04 -15.63
N ASN A 86 -13.96 -13.74 -16.62
CA ASN A 86 -12.83 -12.83 -16.45
C ASN A 86 -13.12 -11.38 -16.87
N VAL A 87 -14.29 -11.12 -17.44
CA VAL A 87 -14.69 -9.79 -17.91
C VAL A 87 -14.85 -8.86 -16.72
N THR A 88 -14.21 -7.70 -16.77
CA THR A 88 -14.33 -6.67 -15.74
C THR A 88 -15.52 -5.75 -16.01
N MET A 89 -16.06 -5.12 -14.97
CA MET A 89 -17.06 -4.07 -15.16
C MET A 89 -16.51 -2.88 -15.95
N GLU A 90 -15.21 -2.59 -15.87
CA GLU A 90 -14.54 -1.63 -16.77
C GLU A 90 -14.76 -1.98 -18.25
N ALA A 91 -14.49 -3.23 -18.63
CA ALA A 91 -14.64 -3.65 -20.02
C ALA A 91 -16.11 -3.57 -20.47
N PHE A 92 -17.03 -3.97 -19.59
CA PHE A 92 -18.46 -3.88 -19.83
C PHE A 92 -18.95 -2.43 -19.99
N VAL A 93 -18.51 -1.49 -19.15
CA VAL A 93 -18.86 -0.06 -19.24
C VAL A 93 -18.45 0.53 -20.60
N VAL A 94 -17.32 0.09 -21.16
CA VAL A 94 -16.81 0.59 -22.45
C VAL A 94 -17.61 0.04 -23.64
N LYS A 95 -17.93 -1.26 -23.63
CA LYS A 95 -18.68 -1.93 -24.70
C LYS A 95 -19.61 -3.02 -24.15
N PRO A 96 -20.80 -2.66 -23.64
CA PRO A 96 -21.68 -3.63 -22.99
C PRO A 96 -22.26 -4.66 -23.97
N ASP A 97 -22.48 -4.25 -25.22
CA ASP A 97 -23.02 -5.04 -26.33
C ASP A 97 -22.08 -6.19 -26.79
N MET A 98 -20.78 -6.10 -26.46
CA MET A 98 -19.83 -7.20 -26.70
C MET A 98 -20.03 -8.37 -25.74
N TYR A 99 -20.58 -8.15 -24.56
CA TYR A 99 -20.66 -9.15 -23.49
C TYR A 99 -22.09 -9.62 -23.20
N ILE A 100 -23.08 -8.77 -23.46
CA ILE A 100 -24.51 -9.08 -23.30
C ILE A 100 -25.23 -8.62 -24.56
N GLN A 101 -25.88 -9.54 -25.28
CA GLN A 101 -26.61 -9.21 -26.52
C GLN A 101 -28.03 -8.68 -26.25
N ASP A 102 -28.62 -9.04 -25.11
CA ASP A 102 -29.95 -8.59 -24.72
C ASP A 102 -29.92 -7.10 -24.36
N LYS A 103 -30.51 -6.28 -25.25
CA LYS A 103 -30.57 -4.82 -25.10
C LYS A 103 -31.41 -4.38 -23.91
N GLU A 104 -32.48 -5.10 -23.57
CA GLU A 104 -33.31 -4.78 -22.41
C GLU A 104 -32.56 -5.07 -21.12
N MET A 105 -31.76 -6.14 -21.12
CA MET A 105 -30.88 -6.45 -20.01
C MET A 105 -29.78 -5.40 -19.81
N ILE A 106 -29.15 -4.93 -20.90
CA ILE A 106 -28.18 -3.81 -20.81
C ILE A 106 -28.86 -2.58 -20.22
N ARG A 107 -30.04 -2.20 -20.74
CA ARG A 107 -30.80 -1.05 -20.21
C ARG A 107 -31.07 -1.20 -18.72
N PHE A 108 -31.50 -2.37 -18.28
CA PHE A 108 -31.72 -2.66 -16.86
C PHE A 108 -30.44 -2.51 -16.03
N ILE A 109 -29.33 -3.11 -16.46
CA ILE A 109 -28.03 -3.01 -15.76
C ILE A 109 -27.57 -1.56 -15.67
N THR A 110 -27.62 -0.82 -16.77
CA THR A 110 -27.14 0.56 -16.84
C THR A 110 -27.98 1.54 -16.02
N ALA A 111 -29.24 1.19 -15.71
CA ALA A 111 -30.10 1.95 -14.82
C ALA A 111 -29.83 1.69 -13.33
N LEU A 112 -28.98 0.71 -12.98
CA LEU A 112 -28.69 0.39 -11.59
C LEU A 112 -27.78 1.45 -10.94
N PRO A 113 -28.09 1.91 -9.72
CA PRO A 113 -27.19 2.80 -8.98
C PRO A 113 -25.77 2.23 -8.78
N ALA A 114 -25.65 0.90 -8.67
CA ALA A 114 -24.35 0.24 -8.53
C ALA A 114 -23.51 0.34 -9.81
N TYR A 115 -24.12 0.25 -10.98
CA TYR A 115 -23.45 0.46 -12.26
C TYR A 115 -22.97 1.90 -12.39
N GLU A 116 -23.85 2.86 -12.05
CA GLU A 116 -23.56 4.29 -12.12
C GLU A 116 -22.34 4.67 -11.27
N ARG A 117 -22.27 4.18 -10.03
CA ARG A 117 -21.09 4.40 -9.16
C ARG A 117 -19.79 3.89 -9.79
N ILE A 118 -19.81 2.72 -10.43
CA ILE A 118 -18.62 2.18 -11.10
C ILE A 118 -18.23 3.07 -12.26
N ARG A 119 -19.18 3.47 -13.10
CA ARG A 119 -18.96 4.36 -14.25
C ARG A 119 -18.39 5.71 -13.83
N GLU A 120 -18.97 6.33 -12.80
CA GLU A 120 -18.52 7.62 -12.27
C GLU A 120 -17.12 7.53 -11.68
N ASN A 121 -16.85 6.55 -10.82
CA ASN A 121 -15.52 6.34 -10.23
C ASN A 121 -14.45 6.12 -11.32
N MET A 122 -14.81 5.38 -12.37
CA MET A 122 -13.94 5.18 -13.53
C MET A 122 -13.66 6.50 -14.25
N GLY A 123 -14.69 7.32 -14.49
CA GLY A 123 -14.56 8.65 -15.09
C GLY A 123 -13.65 9.57 -14.27
N ILE A 124 -13.86 9.62 -12.95
CA ILE A 124 -13.05 10.41 -12.02
C ILE A 124 -11.60 9.97 -12.06
N LEU A 125 -11.33 8.66 -12.02
CA LEU A 125 -9.95 8.17 -12.06
C LEU A 125 -9.29 8.46 -13.41
N ARG A 126 -10.00 8.25 -14.53
CA ARG A 126 -9.48 8.57 -15.87
C ARG A 126 -9.09 10.04 -15.97
N GLU A 127 -9.93 10.94 -15.45
CA GLU A 127 -9.61 12.36 -15.45
C GLU A 127 -8.43 12.69 -14.53
N LYS A 128 -8.38 12.08 -13.33
CA LYS A 128 -7.23 12.21 -12.43
C LYS A 128 -5.92 11.76 -13.09
N VAL A 129 -5.93 10.61 -13.76
CA VAL A 129 -4.79 10.08 -14.53
C VAL A 129 -4.41 11.03 -15.65
N ARG A 130 -5.39 11.57 -16.40
CA ARG A 130 -5.16 12.54 -17.48
C ARG A 130 -4.44 13.78 -16.95
N VAL A 131 -4.98 14.40 -15.91
CA VAL A 131 -4.46 15.63 -15.29
C VAL A 131 -3.07 15.40 -14.70
N LEU A 132 -2.85 14.30 -13.98
CA LEU A 132 -1.54 14.01 -13.40
C LEU A 132 -0.49 13.64 -14.45
N ASN A 133 -0.89 12.99 -15.55
CA ASN A 133 -0.01 12.79 -16.70
C ASN A 133 0.39 14.11 -17.37
N GLU A 134 -0.53 15.06 -17.48
CA GLU A 134 -0.26 16.40 -18.01
C GLU A 134 0.73 17.16 -17.12
N VAL A 135 0.54 17.12 -15.81
CA VAL A 135 1.50 17.69 -14.85
C VAL A 135 2.86 17.02 -14.97
N ALA A 136 2.91 15.68 -15.02
CA ALA A 136 4.16 14.95 -15.18
C ALA A 136 4.89 15.34 -16.47
N TYR A 137 4.16 15.46 -17.59
CA TYR A 137 4.71 15.90 -18.86
C TYR A 137 5.26 17.33 -18.80
N ASN A 138 4.57 18.24 -18.13
CA ASN A 138 5.02 19.63 -17.98
C ASN A 138 6.26 19.73 -17.08
N LEU A 139 6.33 18.94 -16.01
CA LEU A 139 7.53 18.84 -15.16
C LEU A 139 8.72 18.26 -15.94
N GLU A 140 8.51 17.20 -16.72
CA GLU A 140 9.53 16.63 -17.60
C GLU A 140 10.04 17.65 -18.64
N LYS A 141 9.15 18.49 -19.19
CA LYS A 141 9.55 19.61 -20.06
C LYS A 141 10.36 20.69 -19.33
N ALA A 142 10.07 20.93 -18.05
CA ALA A 142 10.81 21.85 -17.21
C ALA A 142 12.13 21.27 -16.67
N GLY A 143 12.48 20.02 -17.03
CA GLY A 143 13.70 19.35 -16.59
C GLY A 143 13.60 18.63 -15.25
N VAL A 144 12.39 18.48 -14.70
CA VAL A 144 12.14 17.82 -13.41
C VAL A 144 11.68 16.38 -13.65
N TYR A 145 12.63 15.44 -13.61
CA TYR A 145 12.38 14.02 -13.89
C TYR A 145 12.31 13.15 -12.62
N SER A 146 13.01 13.56 -11.57
CA SER A 146 13.21 12.79 -10.33
C SER A 146 12.77 13.57 -9.09
N LEU A 147 12.57 12.86 -7.98
CA LEU A 147 12.26 13.49 -6.69
C LEU A 147 13.37 14.42 -6.21
N GLN A 148 14.64 14.14 -6.48
CA GLN A 148 15.74 15.05 -6.18
C GLN A 148 15.55 16.41 -6.88
N GLN A 149 15.26 16.38 -8.18
CA GLN A 149 15.04 17.60 -8.96
C GLN A 149 13.76 18.31 -8.55
N TRP A 150 12.74 17.54 -8.13
CA TRP A 150 11.53 18.11 -7.55
C TRP A 150 11.83 18.84 -6.25
N ASP A 151 12.69 18.30 -5.38
CA ASP A 151 13.07 18.96 -4.13
C ASP A 151 13.72 20.33 -4.37
N GLU A 152 14.61 20.42 -5.36
CA GLU A 152 15.29 21.65 -5.78
C GLU A 152 14.41 22.61 -6.61
N PHE A 153 13.25 22.15 -7.09
CA PHE A 153 12.37 22.94 -7.97
C PHE A 153 11.72 24.11 -7.21
N THR A 154 11.86 25.32 -7.75
CA THR A 154 11.43 26.56 -7.09
C THR A 154 9.99 26.97 -7.40
N ASP A 155 9.50 26.68 -8.61
CA ASP A 155 8.16 27.10 -9.06
C ASP A 155 7.07 26.08 -8.68
N LYS A 156 7.10 25.57 -7.44
CA LYS A 156 6.13 24.57 -6.95
C LYS A 156 4.70 25.14 -6.79
N GLU A 157 4.55 26.46 -6.72
CA GLU A 157 3.24 27.12 -6.58
C GLU A 157 2.44 27.17 -7.88
N SER A 158 3.09 27.06 -9.04
CA SER A 158 2.39 26.94 -10.33
C SER A 158 1.86 25.51 -10.59
N ILE A 159 2.34 24.53 -9.83
CA ILE A 159 1.96 23.12 -9.96
C ILE A 159 0.63 22.85 -9.24
N LEU A 160 -0.21 22.03 -9.87
CA LEU A 160 -1.48 21.59 -9.32
C LEU A 160 -1.30 21.08 -7.87
N LEU A 161 -2.10 21.62 -6.95
CA LEU A 161 -2.03 21.33 -5.52
C LEU A 161 -2.01 19.83 -5.21
N MET A 162 -2.82 19.03 -5.91
CA MET A 162 -2.87 17.58 -5.76
C MET A 162 -1.53 16.92 -6.11
N ALA A 163 -0.93 17.28 -7.25
CA ALA A 163 0.34 16.72 -7.70
C ALA A 163 1.49 17.11 -6.75
N ARG A 164 1.51 18.38 -6.31
CA ARG A 164 2.46 18.86 -5.31
C ARG A 164 2.36 18.08 -4.00
N GLY A 165 1.15 17.84 -3.51
CA GLY A 165 0.91 17.05 -2.30
C GLY A 165 1.45 15.62 -2.42
N ILE A 166 1.23 14.96 -3.56
CA ILE A 166 1.74 13.61 -3.83
C ILE A 166 3.27 13.59 -3.84
N LEU A 167 3.91 14.50 -4.57
CA LEU A 167 5.37 14.54 -4.69
C LEU A 167 6.05 14.91 -3.37
N ASN A 168 5.48 15.85 -2.61
CA ASN A 168 6.00 16.21 -1.29
C ASN A 168 5.86 15.05 -0.29
N ALA A 169 4.78 14.28 -0.35
CA ALA A 169 4.62 13.10 0.49
C ALA A 169 5.64 11.99 0.17
N ALA A 170 6.17 11.96 -1.05
CA ALA A 170 7.17 10.99 -1.50
C ALA A 170 8.62 11.39 -1.16
N LEU A 171 8.86 12.63 -0.74
CA LEU A 171 10.18 13.10 -0.27
C LEU A 171 10.47 12.77 1.20
N ASN A 172 9.50 12.20 1.92
CA ASN A 172 9.61 11.83 3.34
C ASN A 172 10.66 10.74 3.60
#